data_AF-A0A1B1UFT4-F1
#
_entry.id   AF-A0A1B1UFT4-F1
#
_cell.length_a   1.000
_cell.length_b   1.000
_cell.length_c   1.000
_cell.angle_alpha   90.00
_cell.angle_beta   90.00
_cell.angle_gamma   90.00
#
_symmetry.space_group_name_H-M   'P 1'
#
loop_
_entity.id
_entity.type
_entity.pdbx_description
1 polymer ?
#
loop_
_entity_poly.entity_id
_entity_poly.type
_entity_poly.pdbx_seq_one_letter_code
_entity_poly.pdbx_strand_id
1 'polypeptide(L)'
;MSRWLKKLLFGIWGVLLVPLIAPAVKKWLEENIFSDPEGMATAAFRDAMATPVFSYFLALGQQPWFKLALVFLTGIVAGVSLEWLSRRSDEKKASELRSLGWKFRSLSESIRTRTASSGWPDSVPDLKPALLSVLSSARKFELWVPNEHVYQLPDASFLCEYLRCVGRLLEDGDFSEARREALSWRPFLEKGARS
;
A
#
# COMPACT_ATOMS: atom_id res chain seq x y z
N MET A 1 18.15 18.68 0.10
CA MET A 1 17.59 18.95 1.45
C MET A 1 18.73 19.24 2.42
N SER A 2 18.74 20.44 3.02
CA SER A 2 19.86 20.92 3.84
C SER A 2 20.01 20.13 5.15
N ARG A 3 21.27 19.88 5.57
CA ARG A 3 21.62 19.21 6.84
C ARG A 3 21.03 19.91 8.08
N TRP A 4 20.65 21.17 7.94
CA TRP A 4 20.04 21.99 8.99
C TRP A 4 18.58 21.63 9.23
N LEU A 5 17.82 21.34 8.17
CA LEU A 5 16.41 20.94 8.26
C LEU A 5 16.25 19.60 9.01
N LYS A 6 17.16 18.65 8.79
CA LYS A 6 17.17 17.34 9.48
C LYS A 6 17.42 17.48 10.99
N LYS A 7 18.28 18.42 11.40
CA LYS A 7 18.59 18.69 12.81
C LYS A 7 17.42 19.36 13.54
N LEU A 8 16.73 20.29 12.87
CA LEU A 8 15.51 20.90 13.39
C LEU A 8 14.37 19.88 13.50
N LEU A 9 14.17 19.05 12.47
CA LEU A 9 13.15 17.98 12.50
C LEU A 9 13.39 17.01 13.66
N PHE A 10 14.63 16.58 13.91
CA PHE A 10 14.96 15.71 15.04
C PHE A 10 14.78 16.41 16.40
N GLY A 11 15.19 17.67 16.53
CA GLY A 11 15.03 18.44 17.76
C GLY A 11 13.56 18.71 18.10
N ILE A 12 12.77 19.08 17.10
CA ILE A 12 11.32 19.33 17.25
C ILE A 12 10.58 18.03 17.53
N TRP A 13 10.92 16.92 16.86
CA TRP A 13 10.33 15.61 17.16
C TRP A 13 10.65 15.13 18.58
N GLY A 14 11.90 15.26 19.03
CA GLY A 14 12.32 14.80 20.36
C GLY A 14 11.71 15.60 21.51
N VAL A 15 11.52 16.91 21.36
CA VAL A 15 10.95 17.77 22.40
C VAL A 15 9.43 17.73 22.43
N LEU A 16 8.79 17.50 21.28
CA LEU A 16 7.33 17.65 21.13
C LEU A 16 6.57 16.32 21.23
N LEU A 17 7.17 15.18 20.84
CA LEU A 17 6.51 13.88 21.00
C LEU A 17 6.68 13.26 22.39
N VAL A 18 7.80 13.49 23.06
CA VAL A 18 8.06 12.87 24.38
C VAL A 18 7.01 13.28 25.43
N PRO A 19 6.59 14.56 25.54
CA PRO A 19 5.52 14.96 26.45
C PRO A 19 4.13 14.52 26.01
N LEU A 20 3.93 14.28 24.70
CA LEU A 20 2.62 13.96 24.13
C LEU A 20 2.31 12.46 24.19
N ILE A 21 3.33 11.62 23.98
CA ILE A 21 3.22 10.15 24.01
C ILE A 21 3.23 9.64 25.45
N ALA A 22 4.01 10.26 26.36
CA ALA A 22 4.11 9.82 27.75
C ALA A 22 2.75 9.64 28.46
N PRO A 23 1.79 10.58 28.41
CA PRO A 23 0.48 10.39 29.04
C PRO A 23 -0.39 9.37 28.31
N ALA A 24 -0.30 9.26 26.98
CA ALA A 24 -1.06 8.28 26.20
C ALA A 24 -0.56 6.85 26.46
N VAL A 25 0.76 6.65 26.54
CA VAL A 25 1.38 5.37 26.89
C VAL A 25 1.10 5.02 28.34
N LYS A 26 1.17 5.99 29.27
CA LYS A 26 0.81 5.78 30.68
C LYS A 26 -0.64 5.33 30.82
N LYS A 27 -1.57 6.01 30.15
CA LYS A 27 -3.00 5.69 30.18
C LYS A 27 -3.31 4.34 29.51
N TRP A 28 -2.65 4.05 28.39
CA TRP A 28 -2.75 2.73 27.73
C TRP A 28 -2.21 1.60 28.61
N LEU A 29 -1.11 1.84 29.35
CA LEU A 29 -0.57 0.93 30.36
C LEU A 29 -1.59 0.70 31.49
N GLU A 30 -2.10 1.78 32.11
CA GLU A 30 -3.15 1.73 33.16
C GLU A 30 -4.40 0.94 32.70
N GLU A 31 -4.86 1.16 31.47
CA GLU A 31 -6.09 0.54 30.97
C GLU A 31 -5.90 -0.91 30.46
N ASN A 32 -4.76 -1.26 29.84
CA ASN A 32 -4.58 -2.59 29.23
C ASN A 32 -3.75 -3.57 30.06
N ILE A 33 -2.95 -3.10 31.01
CA ILE A 33 -2.04 -3.94 31.81
C ILE A 33 -2.44 -3.96 33.28
N PHE A 34 -3.00 -2.87 33.83
CA PHE A 34 -3.42 -2.81 35.23
C PHE A 34 -4.90 -3.15 35.47
N SER A 35 -5.70 -3.32 34.40
CA SER A 35 -7.14 -3.65 34.51
C SER A 35 -7.45 -5.14 34.34
N ASP A 36 -6.44 -6.00 34.16
CA ASP A 36 -6.64 -7.45 34.06
C ASP A 36 -6.70 -8.11 35.46
N PRO A 37 -7.81 -8.76 35.85
CA PRO A 37 -8.02 -9.27 37.21
C PRO A 37 -7.23 -10.54 37.55
N GLU A 38 -6.69 -11.25 36.54
CA GLU A 38 -5.89 -12.47 36.75
C GLU A 38 -4.41 -12.12 36.91
N GLY A 39 -4.00 -11.88 38.16
CA GLY A 39 -2.73 -11.29 38.57
C GLY A 39 -1.41 -12.00 38.25
N MET A 40 -1.30 -12.78 37.16
CA MET A 40 -0.03 -13.35 36.70
C MET A 40 0.88 -12.29 36.04
N ALA A 41 0.33 -11.43 35.17
CA ALA A 41 1.11 -10.39 34.51
C ALA A 41 1.59 -9.34 35.51
N THR A 42 0.75 -8.97 36.49
CA THR A 42 1.09 -8.01 37.56
C THR A 42 2.09 -8.58 38.55
N ALA A 43 2.07 -9.88 38.88
CA ALA A 43 3.09 -10.50 39.73
C ALA A 43 4.45 -10.56 39.03
N ALA A 44 4.50 -11.01 37.77
CA ALA A 44 5.74 -11.07 37.00
C ALA A 44 6.35 -9.67 36.75
N PHE A 45 5.51 -8.67 36.45
CA PHE A 45 5.98 -7.30 36.27
C PHE A 45 6.36 -6.64 37.61
N ARG A 46 5.63 -6.91 38.70
CA ARG A 46 5.95 -6.40 40.05
C ARG A 46 7.26 -7.00 40.57
N ASP A 47 7.48 -8.29 40.37
CA ASP A 47 8.76 -8.93 40.71
C ASP A 47 9.90 -8.40 39.83
N ALA A 48 9.65 -8.18 38.53
CA ALA A 48 10.62 -7.53 37.64
C ALA A 48 10.93 -6.08 38.08
N MET A 49 9.94 -5.32 38.53
CA MET A 49 10.09 -3.96 39.08
C MET A 49 10.74 -3.94 40.47
N ALA A 50 10.63 -5.03 41.25
CA ALA A 50 11.24 -5.20 42.56
C ALA A 50 12.70 -5.67 42.48
N THR A 51 13.17 -6.13 41.32
CA THR A 51 14.58 -6.46 41.14
C THR A 51 15.46 -5.19 41.15
N PRO A 52 16.68 -5.27 41.71
CA PRO A 52 17.64 -4.16 41.69
C PRO A 52 17.99 -3.70 40.28
N VAL A 53 17.77 -4.54 39.27
CA VAL A 53 17.94 -4.20 37.86
C VAL A 53 17.06 -3.01 37.46
N PHE A 54 15.82 -2.93 37.97
CA PHE A 54 14.91 -1.83 37.66
C PHE A 54 15.33 -0.51 38.31
N SER A 55 15.88 -0.55 39.53
CA SER A 55 16.42 0.65 40.18
C SER A 55 17.68 1.16 39.47
N TYR A 56 18.53 0.27 38.94
CA TYR A 56 19.61 0.64 38.04
C TYR A 56 19.09 1.27 36.73
N PHE A 57 18.01 0.75 36.14
CA PHE A 57 17.38 1.36 34.96
C PHE A 57 16.79 2.75 35.25
N LEU A 58 16.17 2.97 36.42
CA LEU A 58 15.70 4.30 36.83
C LEU A 58 16.85 5.28 37.08
N ALA A 59 17.94 4.81 37.69
CA ALA A 59 19.16 5.60 37.89
C ALA A 59 19.84 5.95 36.56
N LEU A 60 19.87 5.01 35.61
CA LEU A 60 20.32 5.23 34.23
C LEU A 60 19.36 6.19 33.50
N GLY A 61 18.05 6.12 33.75
CA GLY A 61 17.03 7.00 33.20
C GLY A 61 17.20 8.49 33.52
N GLN A 62 17.82 8.80 34.66
CA GLN A 62 18.15 10.18 35.03
C GLN A 62 19.34 10.74 34.25
N GLN A 63 20.19 9.90 33.68
CA GLN A 63 21.34 10.35 32.91
C GLN A 63 20.89 10.99 31.58
N PRO A 64 21.35 12.20 31.24
CA PRO A 64 20.93 12.88 30.02
C PRO A 64 21.36 12.13 28.74
N TRP A 65 22.46 11.37 28.77
CA TRP A 65 22.87 10.53 27.65
C TRP A 65 21.94 9.33 27.43
N PHE A 66 21.33 8.80 28.49
CA PHE A 66 20.38 7.69 28.38
C PHE A 66 19.09 8.14 27.70
N LYS A 67 18.61 9.35 27.99
CA LYS A 67 17.47 9.96 27.26
C LYS A 67 17.76 10.07 25.77
N LEU A 68 18.99 10.46 25.39
CA LEU A 68 19.41 10.50 23.98
C LEU A 68 19.47 9.10 23.37
N ALA A 69 20.04 8.12 24.08
CA ALA A 69 20.08 6.72 23.63
C ALA A 69 18.67 6.14 23.43
N LEU A 70 17.74 6.47 24.32
CA LEU A 70 16.37 5.99 24.28
C LEU A 70 15.58 6.61 23.11
N VAL A 71 15.76 7.91 22.83
CA VAL A 71 15.20 8.56 21.62
C VAL A 71 15.80 7.98 20.34
N PHE A 72 17.10 7.66 20.36
CA PHE A 72 17.77 7.04 19.21
C PHE A 72 17.24 5.63 18.94
N LEU A 73 17.09 4.81 19.99
CA LEU A 73 16.52 3.46 19.91
C LEU A 73 15.07 3.48 19.43
N THR A 74 14.22 4.38 19.95
CA THR A 74 12.83 4.50 19.48
C THR A 74 12.77 4.96 18.03
N GLY A 75 13.67 5.85 17.60
CA GLY A 75 13.82 6.23 16.20
C GLY A 75 14.17 5.05 15.29
N ILE A 76 15.10 4.19 15.71
CA ILE A 76 15.46 2.97 14.96
C ILE A 76 14.28 2.01 14.88
N VAL A 77 13.63 1.70 16.01
CA VAL A 77 12.50 0.77 16.05
C VAL A 77 11.34 1.28 15.19
N ALA A 78 11.03 2.58 15.27
CA ALA A 78 10.01 3.20 14.43
C ALA A 78 10.38 3.14 12.94
N GLY A 79 11.64 3.39 12.59
CA GLY A 79 12.13 3.31 11.22
C GLY A 79 12.00 1.90 10.64
N VAL A 80 12.48 0.89 11.36
CA VAL A 80 12.39 -0.52 10.95
C VAL A 80 10.94 -0.97 10.86
N SER A 81 10.08 -0.56 11.79
CA SER A 81 8.65 -0.89 11.77
C SER A 81 7.96 -0.27 10.56
N LEU A 82 8.27 0.98 10.23
CA LEU A 82 7.71 1.66 9.06
C LEU A 82 8.18 1.01 7.75
N GLU A 83 9.45 0.64 7.66
CA GLU A 83 9.99 -0.08 6.51
C GLU A 83 9.31 -1.44 6.36
N TRP A 84 9.17 -2.20 7.45
CA TRP A 84 8.48 -3.49 7.42
C TRP A 84 7.03 -3.37 6.96
N LEU A 85 6.30 -2.37 7.46
CA LEU A 85 4.94 -2.08 7.02
C LEU A 85 4.89 -1.67 5.54
N SER A 86 5.85 -0.87 5.06
CA SER A 86 5.94 -0.47 3.65
C SER A 86 6.19 -1.66 2.73
N ARG A 87 7.11 -2.55 3.08
CA ARG A 87 7.39 -3.79 2.32
C ARG A 87 6.15 -4.67 2.23
N ARG A 88 5.44 -4.86 3.34
CA ARG A 88 4.21 -5.65 3.38
C ARG A 88 3.10 -5.01 2.55
N SER A 89 3.03 -3.68 2.53
CA SER A 89 2.11 -2.94 1.66
C SER A 89 2.46 -3.13 0.18
N ASP A 90 3.74 -3.03 -0.17
CA ASP A 90 4.21 -3.20 -1.54
C ASP A 90 4.00 -4.62 -2.05
N GLU A 91 4.21 -5.64 -1.22
CA GLU A 91 3.91 -7.04 -1.54
C GLU A 91 2.42 -7.26 -1.84
N LYS A 92 1.53 -6.68 -1.02
CA LYS A 92 0.08 -6.73 -1.25
C LYS A 92 -0.31 -6.01 -2.54
N LYS A 93 0.24 -4.81 -2.75
CA LYS A 93 0.01 -4.05 -3.98
C LYS A 93 0.48 -4.83 -5.22
N ALA A 94 1.64 -5.46 -5.14
CA ALA A 94 2.20 -6.28 -6.21
C ALA A 94 1.34 -7.51 -6.49
N SER A 95 0.82 -8.20 -5.47
CA SER A 95 -0.06 -9.35 -5.66
C SER A 95 -1.42 -8.95 -6.24
N GLU A 96 -1.98 -7.82 -5.80
CA GLU A 96 -3.21 -7.26 -6.37
C GLU A 96 -3.02 -6.87 -7.84
N LEU A 97 -1.91 -6.22 -8.20
CA LEU A 97 -1.56 -5.90 -9.59
C LEU A 97 -1.38 -7.16 -10.46
N ARG A 98 -0.71 -8.20 -9.95
CA ARG A 98 -0.61 -9.48 -10.68
C ARG A 98 -1.97 -10.14 -10.88
N SER A 99 -2.81 -10.13 -9.86
CA SER A 99 -4.18 -10.65 -9.95
C SER A 99 -5.01 -9.88 -10.98
N LEU A 100 -4.78 -8.56 -11.08
CA LEU A 100 -5.41 -7.69 -12.06
C LEU A 100 -4.91 -8.03 -13.48
N GLY A 101 -3.62 -8.33 -13.64
CA GLY A 101 -3.04 -8.81 -14.89
C GLY A 101 -3.71 -10.08 -15.41
N TRP A 102 -3.91 -11.07 -14.52
CA TRP A 102 -4.66 -12.28 -14.87
C TRP A 102 -6.11 -11.98 -15.28
N LYS A 103 -6.81 -11.07 -14.57
CA LYS A 103 -8.18 -10.65 -14.93
C LYS A 103 -8.25 -9.95 -16.28
N PHE A 104 -7.27 -9.09 -16.58
CA PHE A 104 -7.15 -8.43 -17.88
C PHE A 104 -7.00 -9.48 -19.00
N ARG A 105 -6.12 -10.46 -18.80
CA ARG A 105 -5.88 -11.53 -19.77
C ARG A 105 -7.11 -12.41 -19.99
N SER A 106 -7.78 -12.80 -18.92
CA SER A 106 -9.02 -13.59 -18.97
C SER A 106 -10.15 -12.85 -19.70
N LEU A 107 -10.31 -11.55 -19.45
CA LEU A 107 -11.27 -10.70 -20.15
C LEU A 107 -10.92 -10.53 -21.63
N SER A 108 -9.64 -10.32 -21.96
CA SER A 108 -9.17 -10.26 -23.35
C SER A 108 -9.54 -11.53 -24.12
N GLU A 109 -9.30 -12.71 -23.52
CA GLU A 109 -9.66 -13.99 -24.12
C GLU A 109 -11.19 -14.16 -24.27
N SER A 110 -11.95 -13.77 -23.25
CA SER A 110 -13.42 -13.82 -23.26
C SER A 110 -14.03 -12.91 -24.33
N ILE A 111 -13.46 -11.71 -24.53
CA ILE A 111 -13.90 -10.79 -25.58
C ILE A 111 -13.51 -11.33 -26.96
N ARG A 112 -12.28 -11.84 -27.11
CA ARG A 112 -11.78 -12.41 -28.37
C ARG A 112 -12.64 -13.57 -28.86
N THR A 113 -12.95 -14.52 -27.98
CA THR A 113 -13.75 -15.72 -28.32
C THR A 113 -15.18 -15.37 -28.73
N ARG A 114 -15.78 -14.34 -28.12
CA ARG A 114 -17.16 -13.90 -28.42
C ARG A 114 -17.25 -12.97 -29.63
N THR A 115 -16.27 -12.09 -29.80
CA THR A 115 -16.22 -11.20 -30.96
C THR A 115 -16.09 -12.01 -32.26
N ALA A 116 -15.37 -13.13 -32.22
CA ALA A 116 -15.25 -14.05 -33.34
C ALA A 116 -16.57 -14.77 -33.71
N SER A 117 -17.54 -14.85 -32.81
CA SER A 117 -18.78 -15.62 -33.01
C SER A 117 -20.03 -14.77 -33.23
N SER A 118 -20.15 -13.61 -32.56
CA SER A 118 -21.39 -12.81 -32.58
C SER A 118 -21.21 -11.31 -32.81
N GLY A 119 -19.99 -10.86 -33.13
CA GLY A 119 -19.72 -9.47 -33.50
C GLY A 119 -19.68 -8.51 -32.30
N TRP A 120 -18.95 -7.41 -32.45
CA TRP A 120 -18.84 -6.35 -31.44
C TRP A 120 -19.77 -5.19 -31.81
N PRO A 121 -20.40 -4.48 -30.85
CA PRO A 121 -20.36 -4.64 -29.40
C PRO A 121 -21.51 -5.48 -28.79
N ASP A 122 -22.48 -5.92 -29.60
CA ASP A 122 -23.74 -6.52 -29.12
C ASP A 122 -23.56 -7.86 -28.37
N SER A 123 -22.40 -8.51 -28.52
CA SER A 123 -22.04 -9.77 -27.87
C SER A 123 -21.48 -9.66 -26.45
N VAL A 124 -21.27 -8.43 -25.95
CA VAL A 124 -20.51 -8.15 -24.71
C VAL A 124 -21.31 -7.46 -23.58
N PRO A 125 -22.67 -7.41 -23.55
CA PRO A 125 -23.39 -6.66 -22.52
C PRO A 125 -23.20 -7.24 -21.10
N ASP A 126 -23.00 -8.55 -20.97
CA ASP A 126 -22.74 -9.25 -19.71
C ASP A 126 -21.29 -9.09 -19.22
N LEU A 127 -20.34 -8.87 -20.13
CA LEU A 127 -18.92 -8.64 -19.82
C LEU A 127 -18.63 -7.18 -19.45
N LYS A 128 -19.48 -6.24 -19.88
CA LYS A 128 -19.38 -4.81 -19.54
C LYS A 128 -19.18 -4.52 -18.03
N PRO A 129 -19.99 -5.07 -17.10
CA PRO A 129 -19.78 -4.84 -15.66
C PRO A 129 -18.44 -5.39 -15.16
N ALA A 130 -17.99 -6.54 -15.67
CA ALA A 130 -16.69 -7.10 -15.32
C ALA A 130 -15.54 -6.21 -15.82
N LEU A 131 -15.65 -5.70 -17.05
CA LEU A 131 -14.67 -4.77 -17.61
C LEU A 131 -14.61 -3.47 -16.80
N LEU A 132 -15.75 -2.85 -16.50
CA LEU A 132 -15.81 -1.62 -15.71
C LEU A 132 -15.20 -1.82 -14.32
N SER A 133 -15.51 -2.94 -13.65
CA SER A 133 -14.92 -3.29 -12.36
C SER A 133 -13.39 -3.41 -12.44
N VAL A 134 -12.89 -4.09 -13.46
CA VAL A 134 -11.47 -4.33 -13.66
C VAL A 134 -10.71 -3.06 -14.05
N LEU A 135 -11.27 -2.22 -14.93
CA LEU A 135 -10.72 -0.89 -15.26
C LEU A 135 -10.79 0.07 -14.06
N SER A 136 -11.85 0.02 -13.25
CA SER A 136 -11.95 0.83 -12.02
C SER A 136 -10.87 0.44 -11.02
N SER A 137 -10.57 -0.86 -10.90
CA SER A 137 -9.50 -1.38 -10.06
C SER A 137 -8.13 -0.93 -10.57
N ALA A 138 -7.90 -0.96 -11.88
CA ALA A 138 -6.68 -0.46 -12.51
C ALA A 138 -6.45 1.04 -12.24
N ARG A 139 -7.53 1.85 -12.28
CA ARG A 139 -7.47 3.28 -11.98
C ARG A 139 -7.02 3.55 -10.54
N LYS A 140 -7.38 2.70 -9.57
CA LYS A 140 -6.89 2.81 -8.17
C LYS A 140 -5.38 2.70 -8.07
N PHE A 141 -4.74 2.00 -9.00
CA PHE A 141 -3.29 1.86 -9.09
C PHE A 141 -2.63 2.86 -10.05
N GLU A 142 -3.33 3.93 -10.42
CA GLU A 142 -2.85 4.98 -11.33
C GLU A 142 -2.49 4.45 -12.73
N LEU A 143 -3.04 3.31 -13.13
CA LEU A 143 -2.92 2.83 -14.50
C LEU A 143 -3.85 3.65 -15.39
N TRP A 144 -3.34 4.13 -16.52
CA TRP A 144 -4.22 4.71 -17.53
C TRP A 144 -5.22 3.64 -17.99
N VAL A 145 -6.46 4.01 -18.26
CA VAL A 145 -7.50 3.07 -18.71
C VAL A 145 -8.33 3.67 -19.85
N PRO A 146 -8.78 2.86 -20.82
CA PRO A 146 -9.73 3.28 -21.83
C PRO A 146 -11.03 3.81 -21.21
N ASN A 147 -11.57 4.89 -21.78
CA ASN A 147 -12.88 5.41 -21.42
C ASN A 147 -14.00 4.61 -22.10
N GLU A 148 -15.26 4.89 -21.74
CA GLU A 148 -16.44 4.22 -22.30
C GLU A 148 -16.57 4.36 -23.83
N HIS A 149 -15.89 5.33 -24.44
CA HIS A 149 -15.77 5.47 -25.90
C HIS A 149 -15.23 4.21 -26.58
N VAL A 150 -14.53 3.34 -25.85
CA VAL A 150 -14.05 2.06 -26.40
C VAL A 150 -15.19 1.15 -26.87
N TYR A 151 -16.40 1.30 -26.30
CA TYR A 151 -17.58 0.54 -26.71
C TYR A 151 -18.24 1.08 -27.99
N GLN A 152 -17.86 2.29 -28.42
CA GLN A 152 -18.34 2.91 -29.64
C GLN A 152 -17.45 2.56 -30.85
N LEU A 153 -16.28 1.96 -30.60
CA LEU A 153 -15.39 1.51 -31.66
C LEU A 153 -16.05 0.37 -32.48
N PRO A 154 -15.78 0.33 -33.80
CA PRO A 154 -16.36 -0.69 -34.68
C PRO A 154 -15.87 -2.10 -34.35
N ASP A 155 -14.73 -2.24 -33.68
CA ASP A 155 -14.13 -3.52 -33.32
C ASP A 155 -13.59 -3.56 -31.89
N ALA A 156 -13.55 -4.77 -31.33
CA ALA A 156 -13.02 -5.04 -30.01
C ALA A 156 -11.48 -5.16 -29.98
N SER A 157 -10.82 -5.10 -31.15
CA SER A 157 -9.40 -5.45 -31.30
C SER A 157 -8.51 -4.58 -30.42
N PHE A 158 -8.77 -3.28 -30.39
CA PHE A 158 -8.07 -2.32 -29.54
C PHE A 158 -8.14 -2.73 -28.06
N LEU A 159 -9.36 -3.00 -27.57
CA LEU A 159 -9.57 -3.35 -26.17
C LEU A 159 -8.94 -4.71 -25.83
N CYS A 160 -9.09 -5.70 -26.71
CA CYS A 160 -8.47 -7.01 -26.56
C CYS A 160 -6.95 -6.92 -26.45
N GLU A 161 -6.30 -6.18 -27.36
CA GLU A 161 -4.85 -6.04 -27.38
C GLU A 161 -4.35 -5.20 -26.20
N TYR A 162 -5.04 -4.11 -25.86
CA TYR A 162 -4.74 -3.33 -24.66
C TYR A 162 -4.75 -4.21 -23.40
N LEU A 163 -5.83 -4.96 -23.18
CA LEU A 163 -5.95 -5.85 -22.02
C LEU A 163 -4.90 -6.96 -22.05
N ARG A 164 -4.55 -7.49 -23.22
CA ARG A 164 -3.53 -8.53 -23.37
C ARG A 164 -2.13 -8.02 -23.04
N CYS A 165 -1.71 -6.91 -23.64
CA CYS A 165 -0.37 -6.34 -23.47
C CYS A 165 -0.16 -5.83 -22.04
N VAL A 166 -1.08 -5.02 -21.54
CA VAL A 166 -1.00 -4.48 -20.17
C VAL A 166 -1.19 -5.60 -19.15
N GLY A 167 -2.11 -6.53 -19.40
CA GLY A 167 -2.35 -7.68 -18.52
C GLY A 167 -1.12 -8.57 -18.35
N ARG A 168 -0.38 -8.83 -19.43
CA ARG A 168 0.88 -9.57 -19.39
C ARG A 168 1.94 -8.87 -18.54
N LEU A 169 2.16 -7.58 -18.74
CA LEU A 169 3.17 -6.83 -17.97
C LEU A 169 2.82 -6.77 -16.47
N LEU A 170 1.52 -6.67 -16.14
CA LEU A 170 1.05 -6.73 -14.76
C LEU A 170 1.25 -8.12 -14.14
N GLU A 171 1.02 -9.18 -14.90
CA GLU A 171 1.21 -10.58 -14.49
C GLU A 171 2.71 -10.89 -14.25
N ASP A 172 3.58 -10.44 -15.16
CA ASP A 172 5.03 -10.61 -15.09
C ASP A 172 5.66 -9.79 -13.94
N GLY A 173 4.95 -8.78 -13.42
CA GLY A 173 5.40 -7.91 -12.33
C GLY A 173 6.14 -6.64 -12.78
N ASP A 174 6.20 -6.40 -14.09
CA ASP A 174 6.84 -5.24 -14.70
C ASP A 174 5.91 -4.01 -14.66
N PHE A 175 5.57 -3.54 -13.45
CA PHE A 175 4.52 -2.52 -13.25
C PHE A 175 4.85 -1.16 -13.87
N SER A 176 6.12 -0.78 -13.92
CA SER A 176 6.57 0.47 -14.58
C SER A 176 6.35 0.39 -16.09
N GLU A 177 6.68 -0.75 -16.69
CA GLU A 177 6.45 -1.01 -18.10
C GLU A 177 4.96 -1.06 -18.41
N ALA A 178 4.16 -1.73 -17.56
CA ALA A 178 2.71 -1.78 -17.70
C ALA A 178 2.09 -0.38 -17.73
N ARG A 179 2.57 0.56 -16.90
CA ARG A 179 2.12 1.96 -16.90
C ARG A 179 2.53 2.69 -18.18
N ARG A 180 3.78 2.52 -18.62
CA ARG A 180 4.28 3.13 -19.86
C ARG A 180 3.51 2.62 -21.07
N GLU A 181 3.29 1.32 -21.14
CA GLU A 181 2.52 0.66 -22.17
C GLU A 181 1.08 1.16 -22.14
N ALA A 182 0.40 1.15 -20.99
CA ALA A 182 -0.97 1.66 -20.90
C ALA A 182 -1.09 3.11 -21.44
N LEU A 183 -0.12 3.97 -21.14
CA LEU A 183 -0.09 5.34 -21.67
C LEU A 183 0.16 5.41 -23.19
N SER A 184 0.90 4.46 -23.77
CA SER A 184 1.17 4.41 -25.22
C SER A 184 -0.10 4.16 -26.04
N TRP A 185 -1.10 3.49 -25.44
CA TRP A 185 -2.41 3.21 -26.07
C TRP A 185 -3.35 4.43 -26.13
N ARG A 186 -3.11 5.47 -25.31
CA ARG A 186 -3.94 6.68 -25.26
C ARG A 186 -4.17 7.37 -26.62
N PRO A 187 -3.13 7.69 -27.42
CA PRO A 187 -3.32 8.37 -28.70
C PRO A 187 -4.13 7.57 -29.72
N PHE A 188 -4.15 6.23 -29.62
CA PHE A 188 -4.93 5.38 -30.53
C PHE A 188 -6.42 5.53 -30.26
N LEU A 189 -6.83 5.56 -28.99
CA LEU A 189 -8.22 5.78 -28.60
C LEU A 189 -8.67 7.21 -28.95
N GLU A 190 -7.79 8.20 -28.77
CA GLU A 190 -8.09 9.61 -29.12
C GLU A 190 -8.20 9.83 -30.64
N LYS A 191 -7.43 9.09 -31.47
CA LYS A 191 -7.55 9.14 -32.94
C LYS A 191 -8.80 8.42 -33.43
N GLY A 192 -9.09 7.23 -32.90
CA GLY A 192 -10.29 6.45 -33.27
C GLY A 192 -11.60 7.13 -32.88
N ALA A 193 -11.59 8.01 -31.86
CA ALA A 193 -12.76 8.80 -31.48
C ALA A 193 -13.04 10.02 -32.39
N ARG A 194 -12.15 10.36 -33.34
CA ARG A 194 -12.29 11.51 -34.25
C ARG A 194 -12.62 11.13 -35.70
N SER A 195 -12.63 9.84 -36.03
CA SER A 195 -13.02 9.30 -37.33
C SER A 195 -14.48 8.86 -37.31
#